data_AF-T1I6K6-F1
#
_entry.id   AF-T1I6K6-F1
#
_cell.length_a   1.000
_cell.length_b   1.000
_cell.length_c   1.000
_cell.angle_alpha   90.00
_cell.angle_beta   90.00
_cell.angle_gamma   90.00
#
_symmetry.space_group_name_H-M   'P 1'
#
loop_
_entity.id
_entity.type
_entity.pdbx_description
1 polymer ?
#
loop_
_entity_poly.entity_id
_entity_poly.type
_entity_poly.pdbx_seq_one_letter_code
_entity_poly.pdbx_strand_id
1 'polypeptide(L)'
;MASIFGLIVSTAYIGLTGLIAWWARKLVDKICLKLTVRKILLLEAIATWELCASCFELIIVADNYGVTTYALYLFLLTIWWSRNWGDATACPYTHVEELVEGKTWISHAIVKILSQLAGGLLTYRYILYLWSLEVSPNHRGRAYEACTADLQ
;
A
#
# COMPACT_ATOMS: atom_id res chain seq x y z
N MET A 1 17.65 20.44 2.06
CA MET A 1 17.45 20.68 3.51
C MET A 1 16.04 20.21 3.82
N ALA A 2 15.88 19.06 4.48
CA ALA A 2 14.58 18.47 4.71
C ALA A 2 13.76 19.39 5.64
N SER A 3 12.67 19.97 5.14
CA SER A 3 11.83 20.88 5.92
C SER A 3 10.80 20.06 6.69
N ILE A 4 10.48 20.44 7.93
CA ILE A 4 9.40 19.81 8.71
C ILE A 4 8.09 19.76 7.89
N PHE A 5 7.88 20.74 7.03
CA PHE A 5 6.78 20.77 6.07
C PHE A 5 6.75 19.56 5.13
N GLY A 6 7.88 19.10 4.60
CA GLY A 6 7.94 17.90 3.76
C GLY A 6 7.51 16.63 4.50
N LEU A 7 7.89 16.49 5.78
CA LEU A 7 7.48 15.37 6.62
C LEU A 7 5.96 15.41 6.88
N ILE A 8 5.41 16.60 7.13
CA ILE A 8 3.96 16.79 7.30
C ILE A 8 3.21 16.37 6.03
N VAL A 9 3.71 16.74 4.86
CA VAL A 9 3.08 16.37 3.57
C VAL A 9 3.08 14.85 3.38
N SER A 10 4.23 14.17 3.58
CA SER A 10 4.27 12.70 3.46
C SER A 10 3.39 12.01 4.51
N THR A 11 3.33 12.55 5.74
CA THR A 11 2.40 12.06 6.77
C THR A 11 0.94 12.22 6.36
N ALA A 12 0.60 13.36 5.77
CA ALA A 12 -0.74 13.64 5.29
C ALA A 12 -1.10 12.74 4.11
N TYR A 13 -0.16 12.43 3.21
CA TYR A 13 -0.37 11.49 2.11
C TYR A 13 -0.60 10.07 2.63
N ILE A 14 0.24 9.57 3.55
CA ILE A 14 0.03 8.27 4.21
C ILE A 14 -1.34 8.23 4.91
N GLY A 15 -1.69 9.28 5.67
CA GLY A 15 -2.99 9.38 6.34
C GLY A 15 -4.17 9.43 5.38
N LEU A 16 -4.04 10.15 4.26
CA LEU A 16 -5.04 10.21 3.20
C LEU A 16 -5.23 8.84 2.54
N THR A 17 -4.14 8.15 2.21
CA THR A 17 -4.18 6.79 1.66
C THR A 17 -4.90 5.85 2.62
N GLY A 18 -4.54 5.86 3.92
CA GLY A 18 -5.21 5.03 4.92
C GLY A 18 -6.70 5.37 5.10
N LEU A 19 -7.06 6.65 5.02
CA LEU A 19 -8.46 7.08 5.07
C LEU A 19 -9.25 6.59 3.85
N ILE A 20 -8.69 6.72 2.65
CA ILE A 20 -9.31 6.22 1.40
C ILE A 20 -9.49 4.70 1.51
N ALA A 21 -8.48 3.99 1.97
CA ALA A 21 -8.50 2.54 2.12
C ALA A 21 -9.56 2.09 3.15
N TRP A 22 -9.68 2.81 4.28
CA TRP A 22 -10.72 2.57 5.28
C TRP A 22 -12.14 2.77 4.71
N TRP A 23 -12.37 3.84 3.96
CA TRP A 23 -13.65 4.08 3.29
C TRP A 23 -13.94 3.03 2.21
N ALA A 24 -12.94 2.67 1.41
CA ALA A 24 -13.06 1.63 0.38
C ALA A 24 -13.41 0.27 1.01
N ARG A 25 -12.77 -0.11 2.11
CA ARG A 25 -13.12 -1.31 2.89
C ARG A 25 -14.57 -1.27 3.36
N LYS A 26 -14.99 -0.16 3.98
CA LYS A 26 -16.38 0.01 4.46
C LYS A 26 -17.40 -0.06 3.32
N LEU A 27 -17.06 0.45 2.15
CA LEU A 27 -17.88 0.35 0.94
C LEU A 27 -17.98 -1.10 0.46
N VAL A 28 -16.86 -1.82 0.41
CA VAL A 28 -16.83 -3.25 0.06
C VAL A 28 -17.67 -4.07 1.05
N ASP A 29 -17.57 -3.78 2.36
CA ASP A 29 -18.37 -4.46 3.38
C ASP A 29 -19.88 -4.18 3.23
N LYS A 30 -20.25 -2.97 2.81
CA LYS A 30 -21.66 -2.60 2.58
C LYS A 30 -22.23 -3.23 1.31
N ILE A 31 -21.44 -3.34 0.23
CA ILE A 31 -21.86 -3.92 -1.05
C ILE A 31 -21.84 -5.46 -0.97
N CYS A 32 -20.82 -6.03 -0.34
CA CYS A 32 -20.63 -7.47 -0.21
C CYS A 32 -20.98 -7.93 1.21
N LEU A 33 -22.28 -8.15 1.44
CA LEU A 33 -22.81 -8.58 2.74
C LEU A 33 -22.37 -10.00 3.14
N LYS A 34 -22.02 -10.88 2.19
CA LYS A 34 -21.54 -12.25 2.44
C LYS A 34 -20.05 -12.40 2.16
N LEU A 35 -19.37 -13.24 2.95
CA LEU A 35 -17.97 -13.63 2.74
C LEU A 35 -17.84 -14.44 1.44
N THR A 36 -17.69 -13.72 0.34
CA THR A 36 -17.60 -14.28 -1.01
C THR A 36 -16.17 -14.13 -1.50
N VAL A 37 -15.72 -15.00 -2.41
CA VAL A 37 -14.41 -14.88 -3.09
C VAL A 37 -14.21 -13.45 -3.62
N ARG A 38 -15.24 -12.85 -4.24
CA ARG A 38 -15.20 -11.45 -4.72
C ARG A 38 -14.87 -10.42 -3.63
N LYS A 39 -15.40 -10.60 -2.43
CA LYS A 39 -15.12 -9.72 -1.28
C LYS A 39 -13.64 -9.83 -0.88
N ILE A 40 -13.13 -11.04 -0.77
CA ILE A 40 -11.74 -11.32 -0.41
C ILE A 40 -10.79 -10.70 -1.45
N LEU A 41 -11.07 -10.87 -2.75
CA LEU A 41 -10.26 -10.30 -3.82
C LEU A 41 -10.23 -8.77 -3.80
N LEU A 42 -11.37 -8.13 -3.53
CA LEU A 42 -11.41 -6.67 -3.41
C LEU A 42 -10.65 -6.17 -2.19
N LEU A 43 -10.76 -6.87 -1.06
CA LEU A 43 -10.03 -6.53 0.15
C LEU A 43 -8.51 -6.71 -0.04
N GLU A 44 -8.07 -7.81 -0.65
CA GLU A 44 -6.65 -8.03 -1.00
C GLU A 44 -6.12 -6.94 -1.94
N ALA A 45 -6.90 -6.54 -2.96
CA ALA A 45 -6.51 -5.47 -3.87
C ALA A 45 -6.38 -4.12 -3.16
N ILE A 46 -7.32 -3.75 -2.28
CA ILE A 46 -7.27 -2.47 -1.55
C ILE A 46 -6.15 -2.49 -0.50
N ALA A 47 -5.96 -3.61 0.21
CA ALA A 47 -4.87 -3.78 1.16
C ALA A 47 -3.51 -3.60 0.47
N THR A 48 -3.33 -4.25 -0.68
CA THR A 48 -2.11 -4.12 -1.49
C THR A 48 -1.92 -2.69 -1.96
N TRP A 49 -3.00 -2.03 -2.42
CA TRP A 49 -2.94 -0.64 -2.85
C TRP A 49 -2.49 0.30 -1.73
N GLU A 50 -3.08 0.17 -0.53
CA GLU A 50 -2.74 1.01 0.63
C GLU A 50 -1.29 0.77 1.08
N LEU A 51 -0.88 -0.50 1.17
CA LEU A 51 0.46 -0.87 1.59
C LEU A 51 1.50 -0.31 0.62
N CYS A 52 1.34 -0.55 -0.68
CA CYS A 52 2.28 -0.05 -1.68
C CYS A 52 2.31 1.49 -1.71
N ALA A 53 1.16 2.16 -1.64
CA ALA A 53 1.11 3.64 -1.62
C ALA A 53 1.84 4.22 -0.41
N SER A 54 1.63 3.62 0.77
CA SER A 54 2.31 4.02 2.00
C SER A 54 3.83 3.78 1.91
N CYS A 55 4.24 2.65 1.30
CA CYS A 55 5.65 2.32 1.08
C CYS A 55 6.37 3.33 0.16
N PHE A 56 5.71 3.81 -0.90
CA PHE A 56 6.29 4.85 -1.77
C PHE A 56 6.58 6.15 -1.00
N GLU A 57 5.68 6.58 -0.12
CA GLU A 57 5.93 7.74 0.75
C GLU A 57 6.98 7.47 1.82
N LEU A 58 7.02 6.26 2.38
CA LEU A 58 8.04 5.85 3.34
C LEU A 58 9.46 5.93 2.75
N ILE A 59 9.66 5.64 1.47
CA ILE A 59 10.96 5.80 0.79
C ILE A 59 11.38 7.27 0.80
N ILE A 60 10.45 8.19 0.50
CA ILE A 60 10.73 9.64 0.58
C ILE A 60 11.11 10.05 2.01
N VAL A 61 10.44 9.47 3.01
CA VAL A 61 10.79 9.70 4.43
C VAL A 61 12.19 9.17 4.75
N ALA A 62 12.54 7.97 4.28
CA ALA A 62 13.85 7.37 4.50
C ALA A 62 14.98 8.19 3.85
N ASP A 63 14.81 8.58 2.59
CA ASP A 63 15.80 9.35 1.81
C ASP A 63 16.10 10.73 2.42
N ASN A 64 15.09 11.37 3.03
CA ASN A 64 15.19 12.75 3.49
C ASN A 64 15.37 12.91 5.01
N TYR A 65 14.86 11.97 5.81
CA TYR A 65 14.82 12.05 7.28
C TYR A 65 15.48 10.85 7.97
N GLY A 66 16.02 9.91 7.21
CA GLY A 66 16.81 8.79 7.70
C GLY A 66 15.99 7.58 8.18
N VAL A 67 16.73 6.50 8.45
CA VAL A 67 16.21 5.17 8.76
C VAL A 67 15.39 5.14 10.06
N THR A 68 15.76 5.94 11.08
CA THR A 68 15.04 5.98 12.35
C THR A 68 13.61 6.49 12.18
N THR A 69 13.43 7.55 11.39
CA THR A 69 12.10 8.12 11.10
C THR A 69 11.27 7.12 10.31
N TYR A 70 11.87 6.51 9.28
CA TYR A 70 11.24 5.42 8.52
C TYR A 70 10.77 4.27 9.42
N ALA A 71 11.61 3.79 10.34
CA ALA A 71 11.28 2.70 11.26
C ALA A 71 10.09 3.05 12.17
N LEU A 72 10.01 4.29 12.66
CA LEU A 72 8.87 4.76 13.45
C LEU A 72 7.56 4.74 12.64
N TYR A 73 7.59 5.24 11.40
CA TYR A 73 6.40 5.22 10.54
C TYR A 73 5.97 3.80 10.19
N LEU A 74 6.92 2.93 9.84
CA LEU A 74 6.64 1.51 9.62
C LEU A 74 6.02 0.83 10.84
N PHE A 75 6.52 1.12 12.03
CA PHE A 75 5.98 0.56 13.28
C PHE A 75 4.53 1.01 13.52
N LEU A 76 4.21 2.28 13.26
CA LEU A 76 2.84 2.77 13.37
C LEU A 76 1.92 2.17 12.30
N LEU A 77 2.41 2.06 11.06
CA LEU A 77 1.67 1.46 9.95
C LEU A 77 1.40 -0.02 10.16
N THR A 78 2.36 -0.78 10.72
CA THR A 78 2.14 -2.19 11.06
C THR A 78 1.07 -2.36 12.13
N ILE A 79 1.02 -1.49 13.15
CA ILE A 79 -0.09 -1.47 14.11
C ILE A 79 -1.42 -1.19 13.40
N TRP A 80 -1.45 -0.20 12.50
CA TRP A 80 -2.64 0.14 11.73
C TRP A 80 -3.12 -1.03 10.86
N TRP A 81 -2.23 -1.64 10.07
CA TRP A 81 -2.56 -2.75 9.19
C TRP A 81 -3.04 -3.97 9.97
N SER A 82 -2.40 -4.30 11.11
CA SER A 82 -2.81 -5.43 11.96
C SER A 82 -4.24 -5.29 12.50
N ARG A 83 -4.70 -4.06 12.74
CA ARG A 83 -6.07 -3.78 13.20
C ARG A 83 -7.08 -3.73 12.06
N ASN A 84 -6.65 -3.34 10.87
CA ASN A 84 -7.55 -3.02 9.77
C ASN A 84 -7.69 -4.10 8.70
N TRP A 85 -6.71 -4.96 8.46
CA TRP A 85 -6.77 -5.85 7.29
C TRP A 85 -7.11 -7.31 7.60
N GLY A 86 -7.03 -7.73 8.86
CA GLY A 86 -7.46 -9.07 9.28
C GLY A 86 -6.81 -10.16 8.43
N ASP A 87 -7.63 -10.91 7.70
CA ASP A 87 -7.18 -12.01 6.82
C ASP A 87 -6.60 -11.56 5.47
N ALA A 88 -6.70 -10.28 5.10
CA ALA A 88 -6.09 -9.78 3.87
C ALA A 88 -4.58 -9.58 4.08
N THR A 89 -3.79 -10.30 3.31
CA THR A 89 -2.33 -10.36 3.51
C THR A 89 -1.56 -9.34 2.70
N ALA A 90 -2.14 -8.85 1.59
CA ALA A 90 -1.50 -7.93 0.63
C ALA A 90 -0.18 -8.47 0.04
N CYS A 91 0.13 -9.74 0.27
CA CYS A 91 1.40 -10.35 -0.04
C CYS A 91 1.17 -11.61 -0.89
N PRO A 92 1.89 -11.78 -2.02
CA PRO A 92 1.70 -12.96 -2.87
C PRO A 92 2.34 -14.21 -2.26
N TYR A 93 3.42 -14.07 -1.48
CA TYR A 93 4.14 -15.21 -0.90
C TYR A 93 3.29 -16.00 0.09
N THR A 94 2.41 -15.35 0.86
CA THR A 94 1.48 -16.00 1.79
C THR A 94 0.52 -16.94 1.07
N HIS A 95 0.04 -16.57 -0.13
CA HIS A 95 -0.81 -17.45 -0.92
C HIS A 95 -0.05 -18.61 -1.57
N VAL A 96 1.24 -18.42 -1.87
CA VAL A 96 2.11 -19.50 -2.33
C VAL A 96 2.42 -20.47 -1.17
N GLU A 97 2.64 -19.96 0.04
CA GLU A 97 2.84 -20.77 1.24
C GLU A 97 1.59 -21.62 1.54
N GLU A 98 0.40 -21.02 1.53
CA GLU A 98 -0.87 -21.76 1.69
C GLU A 98 -1.03 -22.87 0.64
N LEU A 99 -0.53 -22.65 -0.57
CA LEU A 99 -0.57 -23.64 -1.65
C LEU A 99 0.40 -24.80 -1.39
N VAL A 100 1.62 -24.48 -0.95
CA VAL A 100 2.65 -25.49 -0.59
C VAL A 100 2.21 -26.32 0.62
N GLU A 101 1.53 -25.71 1.58
CA GLU A 101 0.94 -26.38 2.74
C GLU A 101 -0.36 -27.15 2.42
N GLY A 102 -0.87 -27.07 1.19
CA GLY A 102 -2.10 -27.76 0.77
C GLY A 102 -3.40 -27.18 1.34
N LYS A 103 -3.37 -25.95 1.87
CA LYS A 103 -4.54 -25.26 2.46
C LYS A 103 -5.46 -24.63 1.40
N THR A 104 -4.99 -24.40 0.19
CA THR A 104 -5.74 -23.75 -0.90
C THR A 104 -5.48 -24.40 -2.25
N TRP A 105 -6.43 -24.24 -3.17
CA TRP A 105 -6.29 -24.65 -4.58
C TRP A 105 -5.47 -23.62 -5.37
N ILE A 106 -4.70 -24.10 -6.34
CA ILE A 106 -3.85 -23.29 -7.24
C ILE A 106 -4.64 -22.14 -7.88
N SER A 107 -5.86 -22.43 -8.37
CA SER A 107 -6.72 -21.43 -9.02
C SER A 107 -7.08 -20.27 -8.09
N HIS A 108 -7.36 -20.55 -6.81
CA HIS A 108 -7.67 -19.52 -5.84
C HIS A 108 -6.45 -18.65 -5.50
N ALA A 109 -5.27 -19.26 -5.36
CA ALA A 109 -4.03 -18.52 -5.12
C ALA A 109 -3.71 -17.58 -6.29
N ILE A 110 -3.81 -18.05 -7.54
CA ILE A 110 -3.55 -17.23 -8.74
C ILE A 110 -4.50 -16.02 -8.79
N VAL A 111 -5.80 -16.22 -8.57
CA VAL A 111 -6.77 -15.11 -8.65
C VAL A 111 -6.53 -14.08 -7.54
N LYS A 112 -6.15 -14.49 -6.33
CA LYS A 112 -5.74 -13.56 -5.28
C LYS A 112 -4.49 -12.77 -5.68
N ILE A 113 -3.45 -13.43 -6.19
CA ILE A 113 -2.23 -12.76 -6.66
C ILE A 113 -2.54 -11.75 -7.79
N LEU A 114 -3.41 -12.10 -8.74
CA LEU A 114 -3.84 -11.19 -9.79
C LEU A 114 -4.57 -9.95 -9.22
N SER A 115 -5.35 -10.11 -8.15
CA SER A 115 -5.99 -8.97 -7.47
C SER A 115 -4.98 -8.06 -6.77
N GLN A 116 -3.93 -8.64 -6.17
CA GLN A 116 -2.82 -7.90 -5.58
C GLN A 116 -2.04 -7.12 -6.66
N LEU A 117 -1.74 -7.75 -7.80
CA LEU A 117 -1.11 -7.10 -8.96
C LEU A 117 -1.95 -5.92 -9.48
N ALA A 118 -3.28 -6.06 -9.53
CA ALA A 118 -4.16 -4.97 -9.90
C ALA A 118 -4.09 -3.81 -8.89
N GLY A 119 -4.06 -4.10 -7.59
CA GLY A 119 -3.85 -3.10 -6.52
C GLY A 119 -2.51 -2.37 -6.64
N GLY A 120 -1.43 -3.12 -6.91
CA GLY A 120 -0.10 -2.55 -7.15
C GLY A 120 -0.05 -1.64 -8.38
N LEU A 121 -0.65 -2.05 -9.49
CA LEU A 121 -0.71 -1.21 -10.70
C LEU A 121 -1.51 0.08 -10.47
N LEU A 122 -2.61 0.02 -9.73
CA LEU A 122 -3.39 1.19 -9.34
C LEU A 122 -2.58 2.13 -8.44
N THR A 123 -1.73 1.58 -7.58
CA THR A 123 -0.87 2.36 -6.69
C THR A 123 0.06 3.26 -7.49
N TYR A 124 0.69 2.70 -8.53
CA TYR A 124 1.63 3.45 -9.36
C TYR A 124 0.98 4.72 -9.95
N ARG A 125 -0.24 4.59 -10.50
CA ARG A 125 -0.98 5.74 -11.03
C ARG A 125 -1.37 6.74 -9.95
N TYR A 126 -1.78 6.26 -8.79
CA TYR A 126 -2.16 7.10 -7.65
C TYR A 126 -0.98 7.92 -7.12
N ILE A 127 0.17 7.29 -6.93
CA ILE A 127 1.38 7.94 -6.42
C ILE A 127 1.93 8.96 -7.42
N LEU A 128 2.00 8.62 -8.71
CA LEU A 128 2.40 9.59 -9.74
C LEU A 128 1.49 10.83 -9.73
N TYR A 129 0.19 10.65 -9.53
CA TYR A 129 -0.73 11.77 -9.40
C TYR A 129 -0.42 12.62 -8.16
N LEU A 130 -0.24 12.00 -6.98
CA LEU A 130 0.10 12.72 -5.76
C LEU A 130 1.44 13.47 -5.85
N TRP A 131 2.44 12.85 -6.47
CA TRP A 131 3.76 13.45 -6.67
C TRP A 131 3.74 14.57 -7.72
N SER A 132 2.88 14.47 -8.74
CA SER A 132 2.71 15.53 -9.75
C SER A 132 2.19 16.85 -9.18
N LEU A 133 1.59 16.83 -7.98
CA LEU A 133 1.17 18.04 -7.28
C LEU A 133 2.35 18.84 -6.70
N GLU A 134 3.55 18.25 -6.64
CA GLU A 134 4.82 18.87 -6.19
C GLU A 134 4.68 19.71 -4.90
N VAL A 135 3.82 19.27 -3.98
CA VAL A 135 3.41 20.06 -2.80
C VAL A 135 4.59 20.39 -1.89
N SER A 136 5.61 19.53 -1.85
CA SER A 136 6.83 19.75 -1.07
C SER A 136 8.07 19.66 -1.97
N PRO A 137 9.19 20.29 -1.59
CA PRO A 137 10.46 20.16 -2.32
C PRO A 137 10.92 18.71 -2.47
N ASN A 138 10.52 17.83 -1.55
CA ASN A 138 10.89 16.41 -1.56
C ASN A 138 10.12 15.61 -2.64
N HIS A 139 9.00 16.14 -3.14
CA HIS A 139 8.19 15.52 -4.19
C HIS A 139 8.49 16.08 -5.59
N ARG A 140 9.25 17.18 -5.68
CA ARG A 140 9.53 17.87 -6.94
C ARG A 140 10.32 16.97 -7.89
N GLY A 141 9.82 16.78 -9.12
CA GLY A 141 10.46 15.95 -10.13
C GLY A 141 10.34 14.42 -9.92
N ARG A 142 9.86 13.94 -8.76
CA ARG A 142 9.72 12.49 -8.47
C ARG A 142 8.75 11.79 -9.42
N ALA A 143 7.70 12.48 -9.88
CA ALA A 143 6.75 11.93 -10.84
C ALA A 143 7.35 11.68 -12.24
N TYR A 144 8.49 12.30 -12.55
CA TYR A 144 9.14 12.25 -13.86
C TYR A 144 10.52 11.60 -13.81
N GLU A 145 10.94 11.11 -12.64
CA GLU A 145 12.21 10.44 -12.44
C GLU A 145 12.18 9.05 -13.11
N ALA A 146 13.33 8.63 -13.68
CA ALA A 146 13.44 7.30 -14.24
C ALA A 146 13.30 6.26 -13.12
N CYS A 147 12.36 5.33 -13.27
CA CYS A 147 12.15 4.24 -12.30
C CYS A 147 13.44 3.40 -12.23
N THR A 148 14.19 3.61 -11.16
CA THR A 148 15.37 2.81 -10.80
C THR A 148 14.97 1.97 -9.59
N ALA A 149 15.27 0.68 -9.66
CA ALA A 149 14.98 -0.22 -8.54
C ALA A 149 15.96 0.07 -7.40
N ASP A 150 15.46 0.14 -6.17
CA ASP A 150 16.23 0.44 -4.95
C ASP A 150 17.26 -0.66 -4.57
N LEU A 151 17.41 -1.71 -5.38
CA LEU A 151 18.29 -2.87 -5.18
C LEU A 151 19.72 -2.65 -5.75
N GLN A 152 20.19 -1.40 -5.84
CA GLN A 152 21.53 -1.09 -6.38
C GLN A 152 22.63 -1.10 -5.31
#